data_AF-A0A924C677-F1
#
_entry.id   AF-A0A924C677-F1
#
_cell.length_a   1.000
_cell.length_b   1.000
_cell.length_c   1.000
_cell.angle_alpha   90.00
_cell.angle_beta   90.00
_cell.angle_gamma   90.00
#
_symmetry.space_group_name_H-M   'P 1'
#
loop_
_entity.id
_entity.type
_entity.pdbx_description
1 polymer ?
#
loop_
_entity_poly.entity_id
_entity_poly.type
_entity_poly.pdbx_seq_one_letter_code
_entity_poly.pdbx_strand_id
1 'polypeptide(L)'
;TIANETIDVHDGGVSGVQQGDLIQFAPDDTPRCVEKEGTASLPFTIGMALLATVYGFRPDLTPSQDRTEFSIHPRRRGTRAGHTLQWEREAICGATAVAAMRWPNRFSKLIGDKAFGLLMAHLLGHRVPKTVVIGGRLAPFSFGQATG
;
A
#
# COMPACT_ATOMS: atom_id res chain seq x y z
N THR A 1 -20.82 -2.36 15.68
CA THR A 1 -19.91 -2.14 16.82
C THR A 1 -18.58 -1.66 16.28
N ILE A 2 -18.19 -0.41 16.57
CA ILE A 2 -16.85 0.10 16.27
C ILE A 2 -15.95 -0.41 17.39
N ALA A 3 -15.04 -1.33 17.07
CA ALA A 3 -14.01 -1.77 18.02
C ALA A 3 -12.83 -0.80 17.90
N ASN A 4 -12.60 0.03 18.92
CA ASN A 4 -11.38 0.82 19.04
C ASN A 4 -10.23 -0.12 19.40
N GLU A 5 -9.55 -0.64 18.38
CA GLU A 5 -8.36 -1.47 18.53
C GLU A 5 -7.11 -0.60 18.35
N THR A 6 -6.23 -0.59 19.36
CA THR A 6 -4.93 0.10 19.26
C THR A 6 -3.96 -0.82 18.52
N ILE A 7 -3.69 -0.51 17.26
CA ILE A 7 -2.79 -1.28 16.41
C ILE A 7 -1.49 -0.49 16.22
N ASP A 8 -0.37 -1.16 16.43
CA ASP A 8 0.95 -0.56 16.24
C ASP A 8 1.16 -0.17 14.77
N VAL A 9 1.36 1.12 14.53
CA VAL A 9 1.61 1.69 13.20
C VAL A 9 3.05 1.47 12.72
N HIS A 10 3.96 1.08 13.61
CA HIS A 10 5.38 0.87 13.31
C HIS A 10 5.74 -0.56 12.91
N ASP A 11 4.73 -1.42 12.73
CA ASP A 11 4.91 -2.85 12.45
C ASP A 11 5.36 -3.17 11.01
N GLY A 12 5.68 -2.15 10.21
CA GLY A 12 6.03 -2.26 8.79
C GLY A 12 4.80 -2.18 7.87
N GLY A 13 3.60 -2.09 8.43
CA GLY A 13 2.37 -1.86 7.70
C GLY A 13 2.25 -0.47 7.07
N VAL A 14 1.11 -0.26 6.42
CA VAL A 14 0.72 1.04 5.87
C VAL A 14 -0.72 1.35 6.24
N SER A 15 -1.03 2.63 6.38
CA SER A 15 -2.40 3.12 6.44
C SER A 15 -2.67 4.03 5.25
N GLY A 16 -3.94 4.17 4.88
CA GLY A 16 -4.28 4.90 3.68
C GLY A 16 -5.76 5.00 3.37
N VAL A 17 -6.04 5.49 2.17
CA VAL A 17 -7.37 5.69 1.62
C VAL A 17 -7.45 5.09 0.23
N GLN A 18 -8.56 4.39 -0.05
CA GLN A 18 -8.96 3.99 -1.38
C GLN A 18 -10.20 4.79 -1.79
N GLN A 19 -10.20 5.33 -3.02
CA GLN A 19 -11.37 5.97 -3.63
C GLN A 19 -11.29 5.84 -5.15
N GLY A 20 -12.35 5.35 -5.78
CA GLY A 20 -12.36 5.01 -7.21
C GLY A 20 -11.19 4.11 -7.60
N ASP A 21 -10.46 4.50 -8.65
CA ASP A 21 -9.23 3.86 -9.10
C ASP A 21 -7.96 4.45 -8.45
N LEU A 22 -8.09 5.16 -7.33
CA LEU A 22 -6.96 5.69 -6.56
C LEU A 22 -6.78 4.89 -5.28
N ILE A 23 -5.52 4.58 -4.97
CA ILE A 23 -5.10 4.16 -3.64
C ILE A 23 -3.95 5.03 -3.16
N GLN A 24 -4.06 5.53 -1.94
CA GLN A 24 -3.05 6.33 -1.29
C GLN A 24 -2.67 5.70 0.05
N PHE A 25 -1.38 5.63 0.35
CA PHE A 25 -0.93 5.02 1.60
C PHE A 25 0.47 5.46 2.01
N ALA A 26 0.76 5.32 3.30
CA ALA A 26 2.08 5.53 3.84
C ALA A 26 2.30 4.72 5.14
N PRO A 27 3.57 4.34 5.46
CA PRO A 27 3.90 3.59 6.68
C PRO A 27 3.99 4.50 7.89
N ASP A 28 3.91 3.95 9.11
CA ASP A 28 4.12 4.69 10.37
C ASP A 28 3.10 5.81 10.64
N ASP A 29 1.86 5.66 10.15
CA ASP A 29 0.83 6.68 10.28
C ASP A 29 -0.58 6.07 10.23
N THR A 30 -1.57 6.92 10.49
CA THR A 30 -2.99 6.60 10.41
C THR A 30 -3.53 6.85 9.00
N PRO A 31 -4.76 6.42 8.65
CA PRO A 31 -5.34 6.65 7.32
C PRO A 31 -5.35 8.13 6.88
N ARG A 32 -5.36 9.07 7.83
CA ARG A 32 -5.22 10.51 7.58
C ARG A 32 -3.85 10.93 7.03
N CYS A 33 -2.91 10.01 6.85
CA CYS A 33 -1.63 10.28 6.20
C CYS A 33 -1.79 10.92 4.81
N VAL A 34 -2.91 10.69 4.13
CA VAL A 34 -3.21 11.23 2.80
C VAL A 34 -3.29 12.75 2.76
N GLU A 35 -3.50 13.41 3.89
CA GLU A 35 -3.48 14.87 4.06
C GLU A 35 -2.05 15.42 4.17
N LYS A 36 -1.06 14.55 4.40
CA LYS A 36 0.35 14.89 4.61
C LYS A 36 1.17 14.64 3.34
N GLU A 37 2.30 15.34 3.23
CA GLU A 37 3.26 15.11 2.16
C GLU A 37 3.93 13.72 2.25
N GLY A 38 4.41 13.25 1.11
CA GLY A 38 5.14 11.99 1.00
C GLY A 38 4.26 10.73 1.04
N THR A 39 2.95 10.86 0.88
CA THR A 39 2.04 9.72 0.68
C THR A 39 2.21 9.13 -0.72
N ALA A 40 2.33 7.80 -0.82
CA ALA A 40 2.32 7.13 -2.10
C ALA A 40 0.91 7.25 -2.70
N SER A 41 0.81 7.58 -3.99
CA SER A 41 -0.46 7.79 -4.69
C SER A 41 -0.38 7.07 -6.04
N LEU A 42 -1.15 5.99 -6.18
CA LEU A 42 -1.06 5.05 -7.31
C LEU A 42 -2.45 4.71 -7.85
N PRO A 43 -2.57 4.34 -9.13
CA PRO A 43 -3.76 3.64 -9.62
C PRO A 43 -4.01 2.39 -8.77
N PHE A 44 -5.27 2.09 -8.46
CA PHE A 44 -5.66 1.05 -7.52
C PHE A 44 -5.04 -0.30 -7.90
N THR A 45 -5.12 -0.65 -9.19
CA THR A 45 -4.57 -1.92 -9.68
C THR A 45 -3.05 -2.02 -9.47
N ILE A 46 -2.30 -0.95 -9.71
CA ILE A 46 -0.85 -0.92 -9.52
C ILE A 46 -0.51 -0.95 -8.03
N GLY A 47 -1.20 -0.14 -7.20
CA GLY A 47 -0.96 -0.11 -5.77
C GLY A 47 -1.27 -1.45 -5.09
N MET A 48 -2.33 -2.13 -5.49
CA MET A 48 -2.66 -3.47 -4.98
C MET A 48 -1.61 -4.51 -5.37
N ALA A 49 -1.10 -4.48 -6.61
CA ALA A 49 -0.04 -5.39 -7.04
C ALA A 49 1.30 -5.12 -6.32
N LEU A 50 1.62 -3.84 -6.11
CA LEU A 50 2.79 -3.41 -5.33
C LEU A 50 2.70 -3.90 -3.89
N LEU A 51 1.58 -3.65 -3.21
CA LEU A 51 1.36 -4.08 -1.82
C LEU A 51 1.40 -5.61 -1.71
N ALA A 52 0.78 -6.33 -2.67
CA ALA A 52 0.80 -7.78 -2.70
C ALA A 52 2.21 -8.35 -2.86
N THR A 53 3.03 -7.70 -3.68
CA THR A 53 4.42 -8.11 -3.90
C THR A 53 5.27 -7.88 -2.66
N VAL A 54 5.12 -6.73 -2.00
CA VAL A 54 5.92 -6.37 -0.82
C VAL A 54 5.53 -7.17 0.41
N TYR A 55 4.23 -7.36 0.66
CA TYR A 55 3.74 -8.02 1.86
C TYR A 55 3.53 -9.53 1.70
N GLY A 56 3.56 -10.05 0.48
CA GLY A 56 3.36 -11.48 0.19
C GLY A 56 1.90 -11.95 0.26
N PHE A 57 0.93 -11.04 0.40
CA PHE A 57 -0.50 -11.32 0.35
C PHE A 57 -1.24 -10.16 -0.32
N ARG A 58 -2.32 -10.46 -1.04
CA ARG A 58 -3.17 -9.41 -1.62
C ARG A 58 -4.03 -8.77 -0.52
N PRO A 59 -4.00 -7.44 -0.34
CA PRO A 59 -4.90 -6.77 0.60
C PRO A 59 -6.37 -7.03 0.26
N ASP A 60 -7.22 -7.11 1.27
CA ASP A 60 -8.68 -7.30 1.11
C ASP A 60 -9.37 -5.93 0.94
N LEU A 61 -9.10 -5.32 -0.21
CA LEU A 61 -9.71 -4.06 -0.66
C LEU A 61 -10.32 -4.27 -2.03
N THR A 62 -11.51 -3.70 -2.22
CA THR A 62 -12.22 -3.67 -3.50
C THR A 62 -12.35 -2.22 -3.96
N PRO A 63 -12.17 -1.93 -5.26
CA PRO A 63 -12.37 -0.58 -5.76
C PRO A 63 -13.83 -0.16 -5.52
N SER A 64 -14.01 1.00 -4.90
CA SER A 64 -15.30 1.62 -4.57
C SER A 64 -15.24 3.11 -4.85
N GLN A 65 -16.36 3.72 -5.26
CA GLN A 65 -16.45 5.19 -5.36
C GLN A 65 -16.45 5.87 -3.99
N ASP A 66 -16.84 5.13 -2.96
CA ASP A 66 -16.75 5.59 -1.58
C ASP A 66 -15.30 5.70 -1.14
N ARG A 67 -15.03 6.67 -0.27
CA ARG A 67 -13.75 6.82 0.38
C ARG A 67 -13.64 5.79 1.51
N THR A 68 -12.79 4.79 1.33
CA THR A 68 -12.54 3.75 2.34
C THR A 68 -11.19 3.98 3.00
N GLU A 69 -11.19 4.25 4.30
CA GLU A 69 -9.98 4.28 5.13
C GLU A 69 -9.56 2.86 5.48
N PHE A 70 -8.26 2.57 5.35
CA PHE A 70 -7.74 1.23 5.60
C PHE A 70 -6.36 1.23 6.26
N SER A 71 -6.00 0.09 6.85
CA SER A 71 -4.61 -0.25 7.15
C SER A 71 -4.28 -1.68 6.72
N ILE A 72 -3.01 -1.91 6.41
CA ILE A 72 -2.43 -3.19 6.00
C ILE A 72 -1.27 -3.49 6.92
N HIS A 73 -1.24 -4.71 7.46
CA HIS A 73 -0.24 -5.13 8.44
C HIS A 73 0.46 -6.42 8.00
N PRO A 74 1.81 -6.53 8.13
CA PRO A 74 2.55 -7.74 7.81
C PRO A 74 2.10 -8.95 8.64
N ARG A 75 1.67 -8.70 9.88
CA ARG A 75 1.06 -9.71 10.75
C ARG A 75 -0.45 -9.49 10.78
N ARG A 76 -1.19 -10.58 11.03
CA ARG A 76 -2.64 -10.50 11.22
C ARG A 76 -2.96 -9.67 12.46
N ARG A 77 -3.85 -8.70 12.31
CA ARG A 77 -4.34 -7.78 13.35
C ARG A 77 -5.87 -7.70 13.26
N GLY A 78 -6.51 -7.00 14.19
CA GLY A 78 -7.95 -6.84 14.15
C GLY A 78 -8.67 -7.96 14.88
N THR A 79 -9.88 -7.66 15.34
CA THR A 79 -10.89 -8.65 15.79
C THR A 79 -11.17 -9.77 14.78
N ARG A 80 -10.99 -9.51 13.48
CA ARG A 80 -11.14 -10.51 12.40
C ARG A 80 -9.84 -11.26 12.04
N ALA A 81 -8.74 -11.01 12.75
CA ALA A 81 -7.42 -11.61 12.50
C ALA A 81 -7.00 -11.55 11.01
N GLY A 82 -7.23 -10.39 10.40
CA GLY A 82 -6.94 -10.12 8.99
C GLY A 82 -5.62 -9.34 8.83
N HIS A 83 -5.09 -9.31 7.61
CA HIS A 83 -3.99 -8.42 7.28
C HIS A 83 -4.45 -7.04 6.81
N THR A 84 -5.73 -6.92 6.44
CA THR A 84 -6.34 -5.68 5.97
C THR A 84 -7.48 -5.32 6.90
N LEU A 85 -7.49 -4.06 7.33
CA LEU A 85 -8.51 -3.50 8.19
C LEU A 85 -9.14 -2.33 7.45
N GLN A 86 -10.47 -2.33 7.38
CA GLN A 86 -11.24 -1.21 6.84
C GLN A 86 -11.87 -0.48 8.03
N TRP A 87 -11.54 0.80 8.17
CA TRP A 87 -11.87 1.60 9.35
C TRP A 87 -13.18 2.34 9.17
N GLU A 88 -13.26 3.13 8.10
CA GLU A 88 -14.41 3.98 7.80
C GLU A 88 -14.67 3.95 6.30
N ARG A 89 -15.94 4.04 5.93
CA ARG A 89 -16.37 4.19 4.54
C ARG A 89 -17.32 5.37 4.47
N GLU A 90 -16.89 6.38 3.73
CA GLU A 90 -17.65 7.61 3.52
C GLU A 90 -18.13 7.68 2.08
N ALA A 91 -19.44 7.82 1.89
CA ALA A 91 -20.02 8.00 0.57
C ALA A 91 -19.65 9.40 0.05
N ILE A 92 -18.84 9.46 -1.01
CA ILE A 92 -18.48 10.72 -1.66
C ILE A 92 -19.31 10.90 -2.93
N CYS A 93 -20.02 12.02 -3.01
CA CYS A 93 -20.67 12.47 -4.23
C CYS A 93 -19.76 13.50 -4.91
N GLY A 94 -18.87 13.06 -5.81
CA GLY A 94 -17.91 13.98 -6.42
C GLY A 94 -16.87 13.33 -7.34
N ALA A 95 -15.96 14.16 -7.84
CA ALA A 95 -14.98 13.80 -8.87
C ALA A 95 -14.02 12.67 -8.43
N THR A 96 -13.74 11.76 -9.37
CA THR A 96 -12.74 10.71 -9.22
C THR A 96 -11.36 11.32 -8.99
N ALA A 97 -10.73 11.02 -7.86
CA ALA A 97 -9.38 11.46 -7.57
C ALA A 97 -8.38 10.77 -8.52
N VAL A 98 -7.42 11.52 -9.06
CA VAL A 98 -6.40 11.02 -10.00
C VAL A 98 -5.08 10.79 -9.26
N ALA A 99 -4.41 9.68 -9.55
CA ALA A 99 -3.11 9.36 -8.96
C ALA A 99 -2.02 10.33 -9.41
N ALA A 100 -1.31 10.92 -8.45
CA ALA A 100 -0.25 11.88 -8.72
C ALA A 100 1.13 11.24 -8.90
N MET A 101 1.30 9.94 -8.57
CA MET A 101 2.53 9.14 -8.71
C MET A 101 3.83 9.88 -8.39
N ARG A 102 3.89 10.48 -7.19
CA ARG A 102 5.05 11.26 -6.74
C ARG A 102 6.15 10.37 -6.15
N TRP A 103 7.40 10.70 -6.47
CA TRP A 103 8.61 10.13 -5.90
C TRP A 103 9.60 11.25 -5.55
N PRO A 104 10.35 11.17 -4.42
CA PRO A 104 10.28 10.13 -3.39
C PRO A 104 9.02 10.21 -2.52
N ASN A 105 8.65 9.08 -1.91
CA ASN A 105 7.54 9.01 -0.94
C ASN A 105 7.95 8.17 0.28
N ARG A 106 7.17 8.22 1.36
CA ARG A 106 7.48 7.52 2.62
C ARG A 106 7.53 6.01 2.45
N PHE A 107 6.74 5.46 1.54
CA PHE A 107 6.79 4.04 1.23
C PHE A 107 8.06 3.65 0.45
N SER A 108 8.51 4.48 -0.50
CA SER A 108 9.78 4.25 -1.20
C SER A 108 10.97 4.29 -0.23
N LYS A 109 10.91 5.13 0.81
CA LYS A 109 11.89 5.14 1.91
C LYS A 109 11.85 3.88 2.78
N LEU A 110 10.68 3.27 2.98
CA LEU A 110 10.55 2.01 3.75
C LEU A 110 11.22 0.84 3.05
N ILE A 111 10.97 0.67 1.74
CA ILE A 111 11.50 -0.48 0.99
C ILE A 111 12.85 -0.20 0.32
N GLY A 112 13.25 1.07 0.25
CA GLY A 112 14.43 1.58 -0.47
C GLY A 112 14.08 2.09 -1.87
N ASP A 113 14.58 3.28 -2.24
CA ASP A 113 14.20 3.95 -3.49
C ASP A 113 14.53 3.15 -4.75
N LYS A 114 15.67 2.45 -4.78
CA LYS A 114 16.04 1.56 -5.89
C LYS A 114 15.08 0.37 -6.02
N ALA A 115 14.71 -0.23 -4.89
CA ALA A 115 13.75 -1.34 -4.89
C ALA A 115 12.37 -0.86 -5.37
N PHE A 116 11.92 0.31 -4.90
CA PHE A 116 10.66 0.92 -5.33
C PHE A 116 10.66 1.20 -6.83
N GLY A 117 11.70 1.86 -7.37
CA GLY A 117 11.77 2.17 -8.80
C GLY A 117 11.77 0.92 -9.69
N LEU A 118 12.55 -0.10 -9.33
CA LEU A 118 12.60 -1.37 -10.08
C LEU A 118 11.27 -2.14 -9.98
N LEU A 119 10.62 -2.15 -8.82
CA LEU A 119 9.31 -2.77 -8.65
C LEU A 119 8.25 -2.05 -9.49
N MET A 120 8.23 -0.71 -9.47
CA MET A 120 7.32 0.07 -10.32
C MET A 120 7.55 -0.21 -11.81
N ALA A 121 8.82 -0.25 -12.26
CA ALA A 121 9.14 -0.60 -13.64
C ALA A 121 8.62 -2.01 -14.01
N HIS A 122 8.79 -2.99 -13.11
CA HIS A 122 8.26 -4.34 -13.30
C HIS A 122 6.73 -4.37 -13.41
N LEU A 123 6.03 -3.65 -12.53
CA LEU A 123 4.57 -3.57 -12.52
C LEU A 123 4.00 -2.84 -13.74
N LEU A 124 4.77 -1.92 -14.32
CA LEU A 124 4.45 -1.22 -15.58
C LEU A 124 4.81 -2.04 -16.83
N GLY A 125 5.30 -3.28 -16.67
CA GLY A 125 5.56 -4.21 -17.76
C GLY A 125 6.98 -4.14 -18.34
N HIS A 126 7.89 -3.38 -17.75
CA HIS A 126 9.30 -3.41 -18.15
C HIS A 126 9.98 -4.71 -17.71
N ARG A 127 10.97 -5.14 -18.51
CA ARG A 127 11.77 -6.32 -18.20
C ARG A 127 12.77 -6.00 -17.08
N VAL A 128 12.44 -6.46 -15.88
CA VAL A 128 13.29 -6.30 -14.69
C VAL A 128 13.81 -7.69 -14.30
N PRO A 129 15.14 -7.88 -14.15
CA PRO A 129 15.70 -9.13 -13.69
C PRO A 129 15.16 -9.52 -12.31
N LYS A 130 15.04 -10.83 -12.06
CA LYS A 130 14.61 -11.36 -10.78
C LYS A 130 15.46 -10.77 -9.67
N THR A 131 14.81 -10.08 -8.75
CA THR A 131 15.42 -9.32 -7.66
C THR A 131 14.82 -9.77 -6.34
N VAL A 132 15.67 -9.95 -5.33
CA VAL A 132 15.27 -10.17 -3.94
C VAL A 132 15.62 -8.93 -3.14
N VAL A 133 14.64 -8.35 -2.45
CA VAL A 133 14.84 -7.19 -1.57
C VAL A 133 14.90 -7.68 -0.13
N ILE A 134 16.00 -7.35 0.54
CA ILE A 134 16.20 -7.65 1.96
C ILE A 134 16.22 -6.31 2.69
N GLY A 135 15.12 -5.98 3.35
CA GLY A 135 14.97 -4.77 4.16
C GLY A 135 15.09 -5.07 5.65
N GLY A 136 15.11 -4.01 6.48
CA GLY A 136 15.19 -4.15 7.94
C GLY A 136 13.84 -4.35 8.65
N ARG A 137 12.76 -3.80 8.08
CA ARG A 137 11.43 -3.75 8.73
C ARG A 137 10.39 -4.66 8.11
N LEU A 138 10.69 -5.24 6.96
CA LEU A 138 9.79 -6.09 6.19
C LEU A 138 10.45 -7.44 5.93
N ALA A 139 9.63 -8.48 5.82
CA ALA A 139 10.12 -9.77 5.35
C ALA A 139 10.71 -9.62 3.94
N PRO A 140 11.75 -10.40 3.59
CA PRO A 140 12.29 -10.39 2.23
C PRO A 140 11.21 -10.70 1.20
N PHE A 141 11.20 -9.94 0.10
CA PHE A 141 10.26 -10.14 -1.01
C PHE A 141 11.00 -10.15 -2.34
N SER A 142 10.39 -10.72 -3.36
CA SER A 142 10.99 -10.88 -4.68
C SER A 142 10.07 -10.38 -5.78
N PHE A 143 10.65 -9.86 -6.87
CA PHE A 143 9.93 -9.44 -8.07
C PHE A 143 10.80 -9.59 -9.31
N GLY A 144 10.25 -9.33 -10.50
CA GLY A 144 10.96 -9.43 -11.76
C GLY A 144 10.93 -10.84 -12.37
N GLN A 145 11.68 -11.03 -13.45
CA GLN A 145 11.66 -12.25 -14.26
C GLN A 145 13.04 -12.90 -14.30
N ALA A 146 13.07 -14.23 -14.37
CA ALA A 146 14.32 -14.95 -14.65
C ALA A 146 14.83 -14.56 -16.04
N THR A 147 16.14 -14.33 -16.14
CA THR A 147 16.81 -13.95 -17.39
C THR A 147 17.56 -15.11 -18.04
N GLY A 148 17.26 -16.36 -17.61
CA GLY A 148 17.93 -17.59 -18.04
C GLY A 148 16.94 -18.62 -18.55
#